data_AF-A0A1K1T6G0-F1
#
_entry.id   AF-A0A1K1T6G0-F1
#
_cell.length_a   1.000
_cell.length_b   1.000
_cell.length_c   1.000
_cell.angle_alpha   90.00
_cell.angle_beta   90.00
_cell.angle_gamma   90.00
#
_symmetry.space_group_name_H-M   'P 1'
#
loop_
_entity.id
_entity.type
_entity.pdbx_description
1 polymer ?
#
loop_
_entity_poly.entity_id
_entity_poly.type
_entity_poly.pdbx_seq_one_letter_code
_entity_poly.pdbx_strand_id
1 'polypeptide(L)'
;MTIRPFRWDLVRPDQVGTLLDRTPPPRLWFLPDLTVCAAKVLARCGDGELHFVGRSLDSMHDLLGGALERTSWHDRLHRLPLSLKPREAFGRRETRLLREHLAEGGITPHSLARGTRSTVFVDLVFEGDTFTELYYQLRQWIDDEREAWQVIRRKLRFLGVTLRQPTRPGAWRWQEDVAWTRELPASAVRNVSLARDVWYYFADDQPKVTPSFPRQRWTDETVTVPGHGKPVRRALAEAFALVDAGRSAAVRDRLVRTISGEPAIAGPWLRALVTELR
;
A
#
# COMPACT_ATOMS: atom_id res chain seq x y z
N MET A 1 1.16 2.78 23.32
CA MET A 1 0.61 3.41 22.09
C MET A 1 1.81 3.92 21.31
N THR A 2 2.05 3.38 20.13
CA THR A 2 3.22 3.71 19.31
C THR A 2 2.91 4.96 18.50
N ILE A 3 3.92 5.81 18.32
CA ILE A 3 3.79 7.07 17.58
C ILE A 3 3.51 6.77 16.11
N ARG A 4 2.52 7.41 15.50
CA ARG A 4 2.21 7.23 14.08
C ARG A 4 2.00 8.58 13.41
N PRO A 5 2.38 8.74 12.12
CA PRO A 5 2.05 9.94 11.37
C PRO A 5 0.54 10.16 11.37
N PHE A 6 0.12 11.36 11.79
CA PHE A 6 -1.28 11.75 11.77
C PHE A 6 -1.85 11.61 10.35
N ARG A 7 -3.07 11.09 10.26
CA ARG A 7 -3.81 10.98 9.00
C ARG A 7 -5.28 11.28 9.29
N TRP A 8 -5.82 12.25 8.57
CA TRP A 8 -7.27 12.50 8.52
C TRP A 8 -8.01 11.24 8.06
N ASP A 9 -9.19 11.00 8.63
CA ASP A 9 -10.15 10.10 8.01
C ASP A 9 -10.65 10.76 6.71
N LEU A 10 -10.31 10.17 5.57
CA LEU A 10 -10.66 10.71 4.26
C LEU A 10 -11.98 10.17 3.73
N VAL A 11 -12.46 9.06 4.30
CA VAL A 11 -13.76 8.50 3.96
C VAL A 11 -14.85 9.31 4.66
N ARG A 12 -14.55 9.90 5.82
CA ARG A 12 -15.46 10.79 6.56
C ARG A 12 -15.00 12.26 6.49
N PRO A 13 -15.56 13.07 5.56
CA PRO A 13 -15.07 14.42 5.28
C PRO A 13 -15.41 15.48 6.34
N ASP A 14 -16.20 15.13 7.36
CA ASP A 14 -16.62 16.04 8.43
C ASP A 14 -15.44 16.56 9.28
N GLN A 15 -14.29 15.89 9.24
CA GLN A 15 -13.10 16.26 10.01
C GLN A 15 -12.31 17.48 9.46
N VAL A 16 -12.68 17.99 8.29
CA VAL A 16 -11.84 18.95 7.54
C VAL A 16 -12.34 20.39 7.67
N GLY A 17 -13.61 20.59 8.02
CA GLY A 17 -14.24 21.91 8.16
C GLY A 17 -13.93 22.83 6.97
N THR A 18 -13.48 24.05 7.26
CA THR A 18 -13.14 25.09 6.27
C THR A 18 -11.69 25.02 5.76
N LEU A 19 -10.94 23.95 6.11
CA LEU A 19 -9.51 23.84 5.79
C LEU A 19 -9.24 23.86 4.27
N LEU A 20 -10.22 23.45 3.46
CA LEU A 20 -10.09 23.35 2.00
C LEU A 20 -10.73 24.51 1.23
N ASP A 21 -11.45 25.44 1.86
CA ASP A 21 -12.27 26.48 1.19
C ASP A 21 -11.49 27.34 0.19
N ARG A 22 -10.19 27.52 0.41
CA ARG A 22 -9.28 28.32 -0.46
C ARG A 22 -8.30 27.45 -1.27
N THR A 23 -8.56 26.15 -1.34
CA THR A 23 -7.72 25.21 -2.08
C THR A 23 -8.42 24.87 -3.40
N PRO A 24 -7.79 25.15 -4.55
CA PRO A 24 -8.39 24.84 -5.84
C PRO A 24 -8.57 23.32 -5.99
N PRO A 25 -9.60 22.87 -6.73
CA PRO A 25 -9.79 21.46 -6.98
C PRO A 25 -8.57 20.87 -7.70
N PRO A 26 -8.13 19.67 -7.30
CA PRO A 26 -6.98 19.01 -7.89
C PRO A 26 -7.32 18.51 -9.30
N ARG A 27 -6.34 18.53 -10.20
CA ARG A 27 -6.47 17.87 -11.51
C ARG A 27 -5.96 16.44 -11.43
N LEU A 28 -6.87 15.47 -11.36
CA LEU A 28 -6.54 14.05 -11.30
C LEU A 28 -6.21 13.46 -12.68
N TRP A 29 -5.24 14.04 -13.39
CA TRP A 29 -4.86 13.62 -14.75
C TRP A 29 -4.37 12.17 -14.82
N PHE A 30 -3.85 11.64 -13.71
CA PHE A 30 -3.35 10.27 -13.55
C PHE A 30 -4.44 9.24 -13.19
N LEU A 31 -5.66 9.68 -12.86
CA LEU A 31 -6.75 8.80 -12.37
C LEU A 31 -7.03 7.61 -13.30
N PRO A 32 -7.05 7.74 -14.65
CA PRO A 32 -7.19 6.60 -15.55
C PRO A 32 -6.18 5.48 -15.30
N ASP A 33 -4.90 5.81 -15.18
CA ASP A 33 -3.82 4.86 -14.99
C ASP A 33 -3.80 4.29 -13.58
N LEU A 34 -4.05 5.15 -12.58
CA LEU A 34 -4.18 4.73 -11.18
C LEU A 34 -5.32 3.72 -11.03
N THR A 35 -6.48 3.96 -11.66
CA THR A 35 -7.64 3.05 -11.57
C THR A 35 -7.32 1.67 -12.16
N VAL A 36 -6.68 1.62 -13.33
CA VAL A 36 -6.26 0.35 -13.95
C VAL A 36 -5.24 -0.36 -13.07
N CYS A 37 -4.29 0.38 -12.50
CA CYS A 37 -3.29 -0.18 -11.60
C CYS A 37 -3.92 -0.75 -10.33
N ALA A 38 -4.80 0.01 -9.67
CA ALA A 38 -5.52 -0.40 -8.47
C ALA A 38 -6.35 -1.67 -8.69
N ALA A 39 -7.06 -1.75 -9.82
CA ALA A 39 -7.78 -2.96 -10.22
C ALA A 39 -6.86 -4.19 -10.33
N LYS A 40 -5.66 -4.02 -10.91
CA LYS A 40 -4.69 -5.11 -11.01
C LYS A 40 -4.09 -5.49 -9.65
N VAL A 41 -3.91 -4.52 -8.74
CA VAL A 41 -3.51 -4.81 -7.35
C VAL A 41 -4.58 -5.66 -6.67
N LEU A 42 -5.86 -5.27 -6.75
CA LEU A 42 -6.98 -6.06 -6.21
C LEU A 42 -7.03 -7.47 -6.82
N ALA A 43 -6.87 -7.59 -8.13
CA ALA A 43 -6.90 -8.89 -8.80
C ALA A 43 -5.72 -9.80 -8.41
N ARG A 44 -4.56 -9.22 -8.03
CA ARG A 44 -3.32 -9.97 -7.77
C ARG A 44 -3.00 -10.14 -6.29
N CYS A 45 -3.77 -9.52 -5.38
CA CYS A 45 -3.57 -9.67 -3.93
C CYS A 45 -3.90 -11.09 -3.43
N GLY A 46 -4.72 -11.85 -4.18
CA GLY A 46 -5.06 -13.24 -3.86
C GLY A 46 -5.87 -13.38 -2.57
N ASP A 47 -6.97 -12.62 -2.48
CA ASP A 47 -7.89 -12.59 -1.33
C ASP A 47 -7.23 -12.17 0.00
N GLY A 48 -6.12 -11.43 -0.07
CA GLY A 48 -5.37 -10.99 1.09
C GLY A 48 -5.79 -9.63 1.64
N GLU A 49 -5.31 -9.33 2.85
CA GLU A 49 -5.35 -8.02 3.50
C GLU A 49 -4.22 -7.15 2.92
N LEU A 50 -4.53 -5.94 2.46
CA LEU A 50 -3.58 -5.06 1.77
C LEU A 50 -2.97 -4.06 2.74
N HIS A 51 -1.64 -4.10 2.89
CA HIS A 51 -0.86 -3.14 3.66
C HIS A 51 -0.04 -2.26 2.73
N PHE A 52 -0.46 -1.01 2.54
CA PHE A 52 0.24 -0.03 1.74
C PHE A 52 1.46 0.48 2.49
N VAL A 53 2.65 0.10 2.02
CA VAL A 53 3.92 0.42 2.66
C VAL A 53 4.38 1.82 2.24
N GLY A 54 4.80 2.61 3.22
CA GLY A 54 5.18 3.98 3.01
C GLY A 54 3.99 4.87 2.68
N ARG A 55 4.22 5.88 1.84
CA ARG A 55 3.25 6.94 1.50
C ARG A 55 3.15 7.21 -0.01
N SER A 56 3.91 6.46 -0.81
CA SER A 56 3.97 6.66 -2.27
C SER A 56 2.65 6.28 -2.93
N LEU A 57 1.98 5.24 -2.41
CA LEU A 57 0.69 4.76 -2.87
C LEU A 57 -0.49 5.15 -1.98
N ASP A 58 -0.36 6.18 -1.13
CA ASP A 58 -1.51 6.71 -0.37
C ASP A 58 -2.67 7.08 -1.32
N SER A 59 -2.37 7.58 -2.53
CA SER A 59 -3.38 7.85 -3.56
C SER A 59 -4.19 6.63 -3.99
N MET A 60 -3.53 5.47 -4.09
CA MET A 60 -4.20 4.21 -4.43
C MET A 60 -5.05 3.75 -3.25
N HIS A 61 -4.52 3.84 -2.03
CA HIS A 61 -5.26 3.56 -0.82
C HIS A 61 -6.52 4.43 -0.72
N ASP A 62 -6.42 5.74 -0.98
CA ASP A 62 -7.54 6.68 -0.90
C ASP A 62 -8.60 6.41 -1.98
N LEU A 63 -8.18 6.16 -3.23
CA LEU A 63 -9.07 5.76 -4.32
C LEU A 63 -9.84 4.47 -3.96
N LEU A 64 -9.13 3.47 -3.44
CA LEU A 64 -9.73 2.20 -3.05
C LEU A 64 -10.60 2.33 -1.79
N GLY A 65 -10.25 3.22 -0.86
CA GLY A 65 -11.05 3.52 0.32
C GLY A 65 -12.46 3.98 -0.06
N GLY A 66 -12.57 4.87 -1.05
CA GLY A 66 -13.87 5.28 -1.60
C GLY A 66 -14.57 4.17 -2.41
N ALA A 67 -13.82 3.41 -3.23
CA ALA A 67 -14.41 2.37 -4.08
C ALA A 67 -14.91 1.14 -3.31
N LEU A 68 -14.26 0.81 -2.19
CA LEU A 68 -14.53 -0.39 -1.38
C LEU A 68 -15.37 -0.10 -0.13
N GLU A 69 -15.68 1.17 0.17
CA GLU A 69 -16.42 1.62 1.36
C GLU A 69 -17.66 0.77 1.67
N ARG A 70 -18.39 0.34 0.64
CA ARG A 70 -19.66 -0.41 0.76
C ARG A 70 -19.53 -1.90 0.44
N THR A 71 -18.32 -2.43 0.50
CA THR A 71 -18.00 -3.82 0.15
C THR A 71 -17.49 -4.57 1.38
N SER A 72 -17.44 -5.90 1.30
CA SER A 72 -16.82 -6.76 2.31
C SER A 72 -15.29 -6.60 2.40
N TRP A 73 -14.72 -5.70 1.59
CA TRP A 73 -13.30 -5.38 1.51
C TRP A 73 -12.93 -4.06 2.18
N HIS A 74 -13.89 -3.29 2.71
CA HIS A 74 -13.60 -1.99 3.35
C HIS A 74 -12.55 -2.09 4.46
N ASP A 75 -12.63 -3.12 5.31
CA ASP A 75 -11.69 -3.36 6.41
C ASP A 75 -10.38 -4.03 5.98
N ARG A 76 -10.17 -4.25 4.68
CA ARG A 76 -8.98 -4.95 4.15
C ARG A 76 -7.88 -4.02 3.64
N LEU A 77 -8.08 -2.71 3.75
CA LEU A 77 -7.13 -1.70 3.33
C LEU A 77 -6.47 -1.10 4.55
N HIS A 78 -5.16 -1.31 4.67
CA HIS A 78 -4.36 -0.87 5.80
C HIS A 78 -3.23 0.01 5.32
N ARG A 79 -2.95 1.09 6.05
CA ARG A 79 -1.70 1.85 5.87
C ARG A 79 -0.62 1.29 6.78
N LEU A 80 0.55 1.10 6.21
CA LEU A 80 1.78 0.84 6.94
C LEU A 80 2.77 1.96 6.59
N PRO A 81 2.68 3.13 7.24
CA PRO A 81 3.41 4.32 6.82
C PRO A 81 4.88 4.26 7.23
N LEU A 82 5.58 3.13 7.02
CA LEU A 82 7.00 2.95 7.32
C LEU A 82 7.84 3.24 6.08
N SER A 83 8.93 3.98 6.25
CA SER A 83 9.97 4.14 5.24
C SER A 83 11.22 3.39 5.69
N LEU A 84 11.52 2.26 5.05
CA LEU A 84 12.71 1.46 5.34
C LEU A 84 13.78 1.75 4.28
N LYS A 85 15.03 1.95 4.72
CA LYS A 85 16.17 2.15 3.81
C LYS A 85 17.27 1.15 4.18
N PRO A 86 17.85 0.43 3.21
CA PRO A 86 18.70 -0.75 3.44
C PRO A 86 20.11 -0.45 3.92
N ARG A 87 20.49 0.83 4.06
CA ARG A 87 21.89 1.23 4.23
C ARG A 87 22.40 1.22 5.67
N GLU A 88 21.57 0.89 6.65
CA GLU A 88 21.99 0.91 8.06
C GLU A 88 21.34 -0.23 8.83
N ALA A 89 22.17 -0.96 9.59
CA ALA A 89 21.72 -2.05 10.45
C ALA A 89 20.77 -1.55 11.53
N PHE A 90 19.70 -2.29 11.79
CA PHE A 90 18.78 -2.02 12.89
C PHE A 90 19.42 -2.45 14.21
N GLY A 91 19.61 -1.51 15.14
CA GLY A 91 19.96 -1.82 16.51
C GLY A 91 18.75 -2.36 17.29
N ARG A 92 19.00 -2.88 18.50
CA ARG A 92 17.94 -3.48 19.34
C ARG A 92 16.73 -2.57 19.55
N ARG A 93 16.96 -1.26 19.71
CA ARG A 93 15.88 -0.28 19.89
C ARG A 93 15.05 -0.13 18.63
N GLU A 94 15.67 0.02 17.46
CA GLU A 94 14.94 0.16 16.21
C GLU A 94 14.20 -1.13 15.85
N THR A 95 14.81 -2.31 16.04
CA THR A 95 14.13 -3.58 15.86
C THR A 95 12.88 -3.67 16.74
N ARG A 96 12.97 -3.28 18.02
CA ARG A 96 11.80 -3.28 18.92
C ARG A 96 10.70 -2.33 18.43
N LEU A 97 11.05 -1.10 18.09
CA LEU A 97 10.09 -0.09 17.59
C LEU A 97 9.43 -0.54 16.28
N LEU A 98 10.19 -1.14 15.36
CA LEU A 98 9.64 -1.70 14.13
C LEU A 98 8.60 -2.77 14.41
N ARG A 99 8.89 -3.69 15.34
CA ARG A 99 7.95 -4.74 15.78
C ARG A 99 6.70 -4.15 16.39
N GLU A 100 6.83 -3.12 17.23
CA GLU A 100 5.68 -2.40 17.81
C GLU A 100 4.80 -1.77 16.72
N HIS A 101 5.39 -1.08 15.73
CA HIS A 101 4.64 -0.51 14.61
C HIS A 101 3.92 -1.57 13.75
N LEU A 102 4.60 -2.69 13.47
CA LEU A 102 4.04 -3.81 12.71
C LEU A 102 2.90 -4.48 13.49
N ALA A 103 3.09 -4.72 14.79
CA ALA A 103 2.09 -5.34 15.68
C ALA A 103 0.80 -4.51 15.74
N GLU A 104 0.92 -3.19 15.86
CA GLU A 104 -0.23 -2.30 15.80
C GLU A 104 -0.92 -2.27 14.43
N GLY A 105 -0.22 -2.66 13.36
CA GLY A 105 -0.79 -2.91 12.04
C GLY A 105 -1.39 -4.31 11.89
N GLY A 106 -1.50 -5.08 12.97
CA GLY A 106 -1.97 -6.47 12.95
C GLY A 106 -0.93 -7.47 12.42
N ILE A 107 0.31 -7.05 12.21
CA ILE A 107 1.38 -7.87 11.62
C ILE A 107 2.30 -8.34 12.75
N THR A 108 2.11 -9.58 13.18
CA THR A 108 2.94 -10.28 14.16
C THR A 108 3.23 -11.69 13.65
N PRO A 109 4.31 -12.36 14.07
CA PRO A 109 4.52 -13.76 13.72
C PRO A 109 3.31 -14.64 14.06
N HIS A 110 2.70 -14.41 15.23
CA HIS A 110 1.50 -15.10 15.68
C HIS A 110 0.30 -14.92 14.73
N SER A 111 -0.01 -13.67 14.35
CA SER A 111 -1.13 -13.36 13.45
C SER A 111 -0.88 -13.84 12.03
N LEU A 112 0.37 -13.79 11.54
CA LEU A 112 0.75 -14.32 10.24
C LEU A 112 0.59 -15.85 10.16
N ALA A 113 0.92 -16.56 11.24
CA ALA A 113 0.79 -18.02 11.28
C ALA A 113 -0.69 -18.45 11.28
N ARG A 114 -1.52 -17.80 12.10
CA ARG A 114 -2.91 -18.22 12.40
C ARG A 114 -3.97 -17.51 11.57
N GLY A 115 -3.65 -16.36 10.99
CA GLY A 115 -4.57 -15.56 10.18
C GLY A 115 -5.15 -16.36 9.00
N THR A 116 -6.41 -16.11 8.68
CA THR A 116 -7.13 -16.84 7.62
C THR A 116 -6.77 -16.33 6.23
N ARG A 117 -6.38 -15.05 6.11
CA ARG A 117 -6.00 -14.41 4.85
C ARG A 117 -4.50 -14.19 4.74
N SER A 118 -4.04 -13.99 3.50
CA SER A 118 -2.68 -13.54 3.24
C SER A 118 -2.49 -12.09 3.68
N THR A 119 -1.29 -11.76 4.16
CA THR A 119 -0.84 -10.37 4.35
C THR A 119 -0.10 -9.93 3.08
N VAL A 120 -0.58 -8.86 2.45
CA VAL A 120 -0.10 -8.38 1.15
C VAL A 120 0.51 -7.00 1.31
N PHE A 121 1.83 -6.91 1.22
CA PHE A 121 2.52 -5.63 1.20
C PHE A 121 2.48 -5.02 -0.20
N VAL A 122 2.03 -3.77 -0.30
CA VAL A 122 1.91 -3.04 -1.57
C VAL A 122 2.76 -1.78 -1.50
N ASP A 123 3.68 -1.59 -2.44
CA ASP A 123 4.58 -0.42 -2.47
C ASP A 123 4.83 0.04 -3.91
N LEU A 124 5.22 1.31 -4.07
CA LEU A 124 5.76 1.85 -5.30
C LEU A 124 7.25 1.49 -5.36
N VAL A 125 7.64 0.59 -6.28
CA VAL A 125 8.96 -0.04 -6.24
C VAL A 125 9.86 0.49 -7.34
N PHE A 126 11.02 1.01 -6.93
CA PHE A 126 12.18 1.27 -7.78
C PHE A 126 13.14 0.07 -7.73
N GLU A 127 13.94 -0.05 -6.65
CA GLU A 127 14.96 -1.12 -6.47
C GLU A 127 14.53 -2.27 -5.55
N GLY A 128 13.41 -2.13 -4.82
CA GLY A 128 12.90 -3.17 -3.91
C GLY A 128 13.44 -3.10 -2.48
N ASP A 129 14.27 -2.10 -2.18
CA ASP A 129 14.86 -1.77 -0.89
C ASP A 129 13.90 -1.89 0.31
N THR A 130 12.75 -1.21 0.26
CA THR A 130 11.78 -1.23 1.36
C THR A 130 11.27 -2.65 1.64
N PHE A 131 10.94 -3.41 0.59
CA PHE A 131 10.45 -4.78 0.71
C PHE A 131 11.54 -5.72 1.22
N THR A 132 12.77 -5.54 0.77
CA THR A 132 13.93 -6.31 1.25
C THR A 132 14.13 -6.13 2.75
N GLU A 133 14.15 -4.89 3.25
CA GLU A 133 14.28 -4.63 4.68
C GLU A 133 13.08 -5.15 5.47
N LEU A 134 11.87 -4.93 4.98
CA LEU A 134 10.66 -5.43 5.64
C LEU A 134 10.69 -6.96 5.75
N TYR A 135 11.08 -7.65 4.66
CA TYR A 135 11.20 -9.09 4.64
C TYR A 135 12.20 -9.58 5.69
N TYR A 136 13.43 -9.05 5.71
CA TYR A 136 14.46 -9.55 6.63
C TYR A 136 14.09 -9.31 8.09
N GLN A 137 13.53 -8.15 8.42
CA GLN A 137 13.09 -7.84 9.78
C GLN A 137 11.93 -8.74 10.22
N LEU A 138 10.96 -9.02 9.34
CA LEU A 138 9.89 -9.98 9.61
C LEU A 138 10.42 -11.41 9.75
N ARG A 139 11.30 -11.84 8.85
CA ARG A 139 11.88 -13.19 8.84
C ARG A 139 12.64 -13.46 10.14
N GLN A 140 13.46 -12.50 10.59
CA GLN A 140 14.17 -12.57 11.86
C GLN A 140 13.19 -12.62 13.05
N TRP A 141 12.14 -11.78 13.05
CA TRP A 141 11.15 -11.80 14.13
C TRP A 141 10.39 -13.12 14.21
N ILE A 142 10.06 -13.72 13.07
CA ILE A 142 9.42 -15.04 13.00
C ILE A 142 10.34 -16.12 13.60
N ASP A 143 11.65 -16.07 13.32
CA ASP A 143 12.62 -17.00 13.90
C ASP A 143 12.74 -16.81 15.42
N ASP A 144 12.82 -15.55 15.88
CA ASP A 144 12.91 -15.23 17.31
C ASP A 144 11.72 -15.77 18.11
N GLU A 145 10.50 -15.66 17.56
CA GLU A 145 9.28 -16.19 18.18
C GLU A 145 9.02 -17.67 17.87
N ARG A 146 9.86 -18.30 17.04
CA ARG A 146 9.76 -19.71 16.62
C ARG A 146 8.40 -20.06 16.01
N GLU A 147 7.79 -19.10 15.32
CA GLU A 147 6.53 -19.33 14.61
C GLU A 147 6.77 -20.10 13.30
N ALA A 148 5.75 -20.82 12.84
CA ALA A 148 5.90 -21.78 11.75
C ALA A 148 6.13 -21.11 10.39
N TRP A 149 7.41 -20.86 10.04
CA TRP A 149 7.79 -20.22 8.77
C TRP A 149 7.18 -20.89 7.53
N GLN A 150 7.10 -22.22 7.51
CA GLN A 150 6.52 -22.98 6.39
C GLN A 150 5.03 -22.67 6.15
N VAL A 151 4.31 -22.25 7.18
CA VAL A 151 2.93 -21.78 7.08
C VAL A 151 2.92 -20.30 6.66
N ILE A 152 3.69 -19.46 7.36
CA ILE A 152 3.71 -18.00 7.16
C ILE A 152 4.14 -17.65 5.73
N ARG A 153 5.17 -18.29 5.17
CA ARG A 153 5.69 -17.99 3.82
C ARG A 153 4.66 -18.18 2.70
N ARG A 154 3.61 -18.98 2.94
CA ARG A 154 2.51 -19.20 1.98
C ARG A 154 1.42 -18.13 2.09
N LYS A 155 1.42 -17.35 3.17
CA LYS A 155 0.48 -16.28 3.48
C LYS A 155 1.09 -14.89 3.33
N LEU A 156 2.40 -14.76 3.18
CA LEU A 156 3.05 -13.48 2.85
C LEU A 156 3.07 -13.22 1.36
N ARG A 157 2.76 -11.99 0.96
CA ARG A 157 2.80 -11.52 -0.43
C ARG A 157 3.35 -10.11 -0.52
N PHE A 158 4.01 -9.82 -1.65
CA PHE A 158 4.60 -8.53 -1.99
C PHE A 158 4.16 -8.14 -3.41
N LEU A 159 3.43 -7.03 -3.51
CA LEU A 159 2.95 -6.45 -4.75
C LEU A 159 3.69 -5.14 -5.05
N GLY A 160 4.62 -5.19 -5.98
CA GLY A 160 5.35 -4.01 -6.44
C GLY A 160 4.61 -3.26 -7.54
N VAL A 161 4.34 -1.97 -7.34
CA VAL A 161 3.91 -1.06 -8.41
C VAL A 161 5.16 -0.47 -9.05
N THR A 162 5.54 -1.00 -10.22
CA THR A 162 6.79 -0.65 -10.91
C THR A 162 6.55 0.33 -12.06
N LEU A 163 7.63 0.95 -12.52
CA LEU A 163 7.63 1.66 -13.79
C LEU A 163 7.26 0.70 -14.93
N ARG A 164 6.36 1.10 -15.83
CA ARG A 164 6.09 0.35 -17.05
C ARG A 164 7.29 0.46 -17.98
N GLN A 165 7.99 -0.65 -18.15
CA GLN A 165 9.05 -0.79 -19.13
C GLN A 165 8.51 -1.40 -20.44
N PRO A 166 9.15 -1.13 -21.59
CA PRO A 166 8.86 -1.86 -22.84
C PRO A 166 9.02 -3.37 -22.65
N THR A 167 8.09 -4.15 -23.21
CA THR A 167 8.18 -5.62 -23.17
C THR A 167 9.32 -6.08 -24.06
N ARG A 168 10.41 -6.55 -23.46
CA ARG A 168 11.57 -7.13 -24.17
C ARG A 168 12.16 -8.29 -23.36
N PRO A 169 12.76 -9.31 -24.01
CA PRO A 169 13.57 -10.30 -23.30
C PRO A 169 14.64 -9.61 -22.44
N GLY A 170 14.81 -10.06 -21.20
CA GLY A 170 15.76 -9.44 -20.25
C GLY A 170 15.33 -8.08 -19.69
N ALA A 171 14.05 -7.70 -19.81
CA ALA A 171 13.54 -6.53 -19.09
C ALA A 171 13.73 -6.73 -17.59
N TRP A 172 14.52 -5.84 -16.99
CA TRP A 172 14.91 -5.90 -15.59
C TRP A 172 13.71 -5.87 -14.64
N ARG A 173 13.77 -6.65 -13.57
CA ARG A 173 12.78 -6.68 -12.50
C ARG A 173 13.47 -6.71 -11.15
N TRP A 174 13.09 -5.80 -10.26
CA TRP A 174 13.68 -5.68 -8.92
C TRP A 174 13.74 -7.00 -8.15
N GLN A 175 12.74 -7.89 -8.30
CA GLN A 175 12.70 -9.15 -7.58
C GLN A 175 13.76 -10.18 -8.04
N GLU A 176 14.34 -10.00 -9.23
CA GLU A 176 15.36 -10.91 -9.78
C GLU A 176 16.72 -10.72 -9.09
N ASP A 177 16.97 -9.51 -8.57
CA ASP A 177 18.23 -9.14 -7.92
C ASP A 177 18.22 -9.33 -6.39
N VAL A 178 17.09 -9.72 -5.80
CA VAL A 178 16.97 -9.90 -4.34
C VAL A 178 16.68 -11.37 -3.99
N ALA A 179 17.65 -12.00 -3.33
CA ALA A 179 17.66 -13.45 -3.11
C ALA A 179 16.49 -13.98 -2.27
N TRP A 180 15.99 -13.17 -1.33
CA TRP A 180 14.91 -13.56 -0.41
C TRP A 180 13.61 -13.94 -1.11
N THR A 181 13.36 -13.43 -2.31
CA THR A 181 12.14 -13.74 -3.07
C THR A 181 12.01 -15.22 -3.38
N ARG A 182 13.15 -15.94 -3.45
CA ARG A 182 13.22 -17.40 -3.66
C ARG A 182 12.78 -18.22 -2.45
N GLU A 183 12.71 -17.61 -1.27
CA GLU A 183 12.19 -18.26 -0.05
C GLU A 183 10.66 -18.30 -0.01
N LEU A 184 9.99 -17.54 -0.88
CA LEU A 184 8.54 -17.49 -1.00
C LEU A 184 8.05 -18.28 -2.23
N PRO A 185 6.76 -18.69 -2.27
CA PRO A 185 6.15 -19.21 -3.49
C PRO A 185 6.25 -18.20 -4.64
N ALA A 186 6.40 -18.69 -5.88
CA ALA A 186 6.50 -17.82 -7.07
C ALA A 186 5.29 -16.91 -7.30
N SER A 187 4.14 -17.21 -6.67
CA SER A 187 2.94 -16.38 -6.70
C SER A 187 2.93 -15.24 -5.67
N ALA A 188 3.84 -15.27 -4.70
CA ALA A 188 3.87 -14.33 -3.57
C ALA A 188 4.44 -12.97 -3.96
N VAL A 189 5.39 -12.91 -4.89
CA VAL A 189 6.01 -11.65 -5.35
C VAL A 189 5.55 -11.36 -6.77
N ARG A 190 4.73 -10.32 -6.94
CA ARG A 190 4.17 -9.94 -8.24
C ARG A 190 4.31 -8.44 -8.45
N ASN A 191 4.29 -8.04 -9.73
CA ASN A 191 4.31 -6.63 -10.11
C ASN A 191 3.05 -6.24 -10.85
N VAL A 192 2.65 -4.99 -10.68
CA VAL A 192 1.79 -4.24 -11.59
C VAL A 192 2.56 -3.00 -12.03
N SER A 193 2.21 -2.39 -13.16
CA SER A 193 2.99 -1.26 -13.67
C SER A 193 2.14 -0.02 -13.96
N LEU A 194 2.75 1.14 -13.72
CA LEU A 194 2.21 2.46 -14.05
C LEU A 194 2.94 3.07 -15.24
N ALA A 195 2.26 3.92 -16.00
CA ALA A 195 2.91 4.73 -17.02
C ALA A 195 4.02 5.59 -16.39
N ARG A 196 5.04 5.94 -17.19
CA ARG A 196 6.25 6.61 -16.69
C ARG A 196 5.94 7.84 -15.87
N ASP A 197 5.20 8.77 -16.44
CA ASP A 197 4.92 10.06 -15.81
C ASP A 197 4.07 9.91 -14.56
N VAL A 198 3.13 8.95 -14.55
CA VAL A 198 2.29 8.65 -13.39
C VAL A 198 3.11 8.02 -12.26
N TRP A 199 4.05 7.13 -12.60
CA TRP A 199 4.94 6.52 -11.61
C TRP A 199 5.84 7.59 -10.97
N TYR A 200 6.48 8.44 -11.77
CA TYR A 200 7.34 9.53 -11.27
C TYR A 200 6.55 10.55 -10.44
N TYR A 201 5.32 10.85 -10.86
CA TYR A 201 4.45 11.72 -10.07
C TYR A 201 4.26 11.18 -8.64
N PHE A 202 3.93 9.90 -8.47
CA PHE A 202 3.75 9.33 -7.13
C PHE A 202 5.04 9.14 -6.35
N ALA A 203 6.16 8.89 -7.03
CA ALA A 203 7.47 8.70 -6.41
C ALA A 203 8.05 10.04 -5.88
N ASP A 204 8.03 11.08 -6.71
CA ASP A 204 8.89 12.25 -6.54
C ASP A 204 8.10 13.55 -6.38
N ASP A 205 7.07 13.76 -7.20
CA ASP A 205 6.45 15.10 -7.33
C ASP A 205 5.22 15.32 -6.43
N GLN A 206 4.48 14.25 -6.13
CA GLN A 206 3.20 14.37 -5.47
C GLN A 206 3.34 14.94 -4.05
N PRO A 207 2.66 16.06 -3.73
CA PRO A 207 2.53 16.52 -2.36
C PRO A 207 1.87 15.43 -1.50
N LYS A 208 2.46 15.11 -0.35
CA LYS A 208 1.93 14.06 0.53
C LYS A 208 1.26 14.67 1.75
N VAL A 209 0.16 14.06 2.19
CA VAL A 209 -0.57 14.47 3.39
C VAL A 209 0.24 14.16 4.64
N THR A 210 0.85 12.97 4.69
CA THR A 210 1.67 12.57 5.84
C THR A 210 3.16 12.79 5.56
N PRO A 211 3.94 13.18 6.59
CA PRO A 211 5.38 13.21 6.47
C PRO A 211 5.93 11.81 6.18
N SER A 212 7.13 11.75 5.60
CA SER A 212 7.88 10.48 5.59
C SER A 212 8.19 10.07 7.03
N PHE A 213 8.17 8.77 7.30
CA PHE A 213 8.35 8.19 8.62
C PHE A 213 9.44 7.11 8.60
N PRO A 214 10.70 7.53 8.39
CA PRO A 214 11.86 6.66 8.53
C PRO A 214 12.17 6.42 10.01
N ARG A 215 13.09 5.51 10.31
CA ARG A 215 13.41 5.11 11.70
C ARG A 215 13.72 6.26 12.65
N GLN A 216 14.32 7.34 12.16
CA GLN A 216 14.65 8.54 12.95
C GLN A 216 13.40 9.24 13.52
N ARG A 217 12.22 8.99 12.93
CA ARG A 217 10.95 9.59 13.34
C ARG A 217 10.04 8.66 14.14
N TRP A 218 10.42 7.40 14.37
CA TRP A 218 9.58 6.45 15.11
C TRP A 218 9.30 6.85 16.56
N THR A 219 10.13 7.74 17.12
CA THR A 219 9.92 8.33 18.44
C THR A 219 9.64 9.83 18.39
N ASP A 220 9.41 10.39 17.21
CA ASP A 220 9.20 11.83 17.01
C ASP A 220 7.70 12.14 17.12
N GLU A 221 7.26 12.64 18.28
CA GLU A 221 5.87 12.97 18.53
C GLU A 221 5.32 14.04 17.58
N THR A 222 6.17 14.86 16.95
CA THR A 222 5.72 15.91 16.03
C THR A 222 5.01 15.36 14.80
N VAL A 223 5.26 14.09 14.44
CA VAL A 223 4.55 13.43 13.33
C VAL A 223 3.07 13.17 13.62
N THR A 224 2.66 13.23 14.90
CA THR A 224 1.26 13.08 15.33
C THR A 224 0.46 14.38 15.18
N VAL A 225 1.12 15.49 14.84
CA VAL A 225 0.49 16.79 14.67
C VAL A 225 0.14 17.00 13.19
N PRO A 226 -1.12 17.33 12.85
CA PRO A 226 -1.51 17.62 11.47
C PRO A 226 -0.78 18.85 10.91
N GLY A 227 -0.27 18.73 9.68
CA GLY A 227 0.27 19.89 8.96
C GLY A 227 -0.86 20.71 8.33
N HIS A 228 -0.84 22.04 8.51
CA HIS A 228 -1.85 22.93 7.91
C HIS A 228 -1.32 23.79 6.76
N GLY A 229 -0.07 23.56 6.34
CA GLY A 229 0.58 24.33 5.26
C GLY A 229 -0.04 24.12 3.89
N LYS A 230 0.23 25.06 2.95
CA LYS A 230 -0.28 25.01 1.57
C LYS A 230 -0.02 23.68 0.85
N PRO A 231 1.16 23.02 0.96
CA PRO A 231 1.38 21.72 0.35
C PRO A 231 0.48 20.62 0.93
N VAL A 232 0.27 20.60 2.25
CA VAL A 232 -0.58 19.60 2.90
C VAL A 232 -2.04 19.81 2.52
N ARG A 233 -2.53 21.05 2.45
CA ARG A 233 -3.90 21.33 1.98
C ARG A 233 -4.13 20.88 0.54
N ARG A 234 -3.14 21.07 -0.34
CA ARG A 234 -3.20 20.55 -1.73
C ARG A 234 -3.23 19.03 -1.76
N ALA A 235 -2.35 18.38 -1.00
CA ALA A 235 -2.34 16.92 -0.87
C ALA A 235 -3.67 16.39 -0.31
N LEU A 236 -4.26 17.10 0.65
CA LEU A 236 -5.52 16.73 1.28
C LEU A 236 -6.69 16.88 0.31
N ALA A 237 -6.75 17.98 -0.45
CA ALA A 237 -7.75 18.16 -1.50
C ALA A 237 -7.66 17.05 -2.56
N GLU A 238 -6.45 16.66 -2.96
CA GLU A 238 -6.22 15.53 -3.87
C GLU A 238 -6.71 14.20 -3.29
N ALA A 239 -6.40 13.95 -2.02
CA ALA A 239 -6.81 12.73 -1.33
C ALA A 239 -8.34 12.61 -1.23
N PHE A 240 -9.05 13.69 -0.89
CA PHE A 240 -10.52 13.72 -0.91
C PHE A 240 -11.10 13.51 -2.30
N ALA A 241 -10.54 14.19 -3.31
CA ALA A 241 -10.97 14.01 -4.69
C ALA A 241 -10.77 12.57 -5.18
N LEU A 242 -9.76 11.85 -4.67
CA LEU A 242 -9.54 10.42 -4.97
C LEU A 242 -10.56 9.52 -4.29
N VAL A 243 -10.92 9.78 -3.03
CA VAL A 243 -12.01 9.05 -2.35
C VAL A 243 -13.33 9.25 -3.10
N ASP A 244 -13.66 10.49 -3.45
CA ASP A 244 -14.89 10.81 -4.19
C ASP A 244 -14.88 10.22 -5.60
N ALA A 245 -13.73 10.23 -6.28
CA ALA A 245 -13.56 9.52 -7.54
C ALA A 245 -13.81 8.01 -7.36
N GLY A 246 -13.28 7.40 -6.29
CA GLY A 246 -13.48 5.99 -5.95
C GLY A 246 -14.95 5.60 -5.79
N ARG A 247 -15.76 6.48 -5.20
CA ARG A 247 -17.20 6.31 -5.03
C ARG A 247 -18.00 6.39 -6.33
N SER A 248 -17.44 7.05 -7.36
CA SER A 248 -18.14 7.28 -8.62
C SER A 248 -18.37 5.97 -9.39
N ALA A 249 -19.53 5.88 -10.06
CA ALA A 249 -19.85 4.74 -10.93
C ALA A 249 -18.80 4.56 -12.05
N ALA A 250 -18.30 5.66 -12.62
CA ALA A 250 -17.31 5.62 -13.70
C ALA A 250 -16.00 4.92 -13.29
N VAL A 251 -15.50 5.19 -12.06
CA VAL A 251 -14.31 4.52 -11.52
C VAL A 251 -14.61 3.08 -11.15
N ARG A 252 -15.72 2.81 -10.43
CA ARG A 252 -16.12 1.44 -10.05
C ARG A 252 -16.30 0.54 -11.28
N ASP A 253 -16.96 1.03 -12.32
CA ASP A 253 -17.11 0.33 -13.60
C ASP A 253 -15.77 0.03 -14.27
N ARG A 254 -14.82 0.98 -14.21
CA ARG A 254 -13.48 0.78 -14.75
C ARG A 254 -12.68 -0.23 -13.94
N LEU A 255 -12.83 -0.24 -12.61
CA LEU A 255 -12.26 -1.27 -11.75
C LEU A 255 -12.82 -2.64 -12.14
N VAL A 256 -14.15 -2.78 -12.22
CA VAL A 256 -14.84 -4.02 -12.62
C VAL A 256 -14.37 -4.51 -13.98
N ARG A 257 -14.35 -3.66 -15.01
CA ARG A 257 -13.89 -4.04 -16.36
C ARG A 257 -12.45 -4.54 -16.35
N THR A 258 -11.57 -3.85 -15.62
CA THR A 258 -10.15 -4.22 -15.56
C THR A 258 -9.96 -5.54 -14.78
N ILE A 259 -10.61 -5.69 -13.62
CA ILE A 259 -10.59 -6.90 -12.80
C ILE A 259 -11.10 -8.10 -13.60
N SER A 260 -12.20 -7.93 -14.34
CA SER A 260 -12.83 -9.00 -15.12
C SER A 260 -11.93 -9.51 -16.26
N GLY A 261 -10.96 -8.70 -16.71
CA GLY A 261 -9.96 -9.09 -17.70
C GLY A 261 -8.71 -9.76 -17.13
N GLU A 262 -8.54 -9.80 -15.80
CA GLU A 262 -7.38 -10.46 -15.17
C GLU A 262 -7.66 -11.96 -14.96
N PRO A 263 -6.67 -12.86 -15.17
CA PRO A 263 -6.87 -14.31 -15.01
C PRO A 263 -7.39 -14.74 -13.64
N ALA A 264 -7.13 -13.94 -12.60
CA ALA A 264 -7.59 -14.21 -11.25
C ALA A 264 -9.12 -14.19 -11.08
N ILE A 265 -9.89 -13.69 -12.06
CA ILE A 265 -11.36 -13.69 -12.04
C ILE A 265 -11.97 -15.10 -11.95
N ALA A 266 -11.18 -16.13 -12.26
CA ALA A 266 -11.54 -17.53 -12.02
C ALA A 266 -11.75 -17.85 -10.52
N GLY A 267 -11.23 -17.04 -9.60
CA GLY A 267 -11.44 -17.18 -8.14
C GLY A 267 -12.81 -16.67 -7.68
N PRO A 268 -13.52 -17.37 -6.78
CA PRO A 268 -14.84 -16.95 -6.29
C PRO A 268 -14.79 -15.64 -5.51
N TRP A 269 -13.73 -15.39 -4.73
CA TRP A 269 -13.55 -14.16 -3.96
C TRP A 269 -13.52 -12.90 -4.84
N LEU A 270 -12.89 -12.97 -6.02
CA LEU A 270 -12.77 -11.82 -6.92
C LEU A 270 -14.08 -11.57 -7.68
N ARG A 271 -14.84 -12.62 -8.00
CA ARG A 271 -16.20 -12.47 -8.55
C ARG A 271 -17.18 -11.88 -7.54
N ALA A 272 -17.07 -12.27 -6.27
CA ALA A 272 -17.84 -11.67 -5.19
C ALA A 272 -17.54 -10.17 -5.09
N LEU A 273 -16.26 -9.79 -5.06
CA LEU A 273 -15.84 -8.39 -5.08
C LEU A 273 -16.38 -7.62 -6.30
N VAL A 274 -16.29 -8.20 -7.51
CA VAL A 274 -16.85 -7.58 -8.72
C VAL A 274 -18.36 -7.33 -8.60
N THR A 275 -19.08 -8.22 -7.92
CA THR A 275 -20.52 -8.08 -7.69
C THR A 275 -20.80 -6.95 -6.71
N GLU A 276 -20.04 -6.84 -5.63
CA GLU A 276 -20.14 -5.76 -4.63
C GLU A 276 -19.69 -4.39 -5.19
N LEU A 277 -18.82 -4.38 -6.21
CA LEU A 277 -18.35 -3.18 -6.88
C LEU A 277 -19.33 -2.60 -7.91
N ARG A 278 -20.38 -3.33 -8.31
CA ARG A 278 -21.45 -2.82 -9.17
C ARG A 278 -22.46 -1.99 -8.35
#